data_AF-A0A1C5PQ25-F1
#
_entry.id   AF-A0A1C5PQ25-F1
#
_cell.length_a   1.000
_cell.length_b   1.000
_cell.length_c   1.000
_cell.angle_alpha   90.00
_cell.angle_beta   90.00
_cell.angle_gamma   90.00
#
_symmetry.space_group_name_H-M   'P 1'
#
loop_
_entity.id
_entity.type
_entity.pdbx_description
1 polymer ?
#
loop_
_entity_poly.entity_id
_entity_poly.type
_entity_poly.pdbx_seq_one_letter_code
_entity_poly.pdbx_strand_id
1 'polypeptide(L)'
;MKRTKNIVLIIVVLLITMGIINSMIYIYSISASFSPRILQSGVYVLILLSTLFFIAISKKSLQSVGLFRFRLVRQIIVGGIIGGMFLFIGGIFTGWHFFSNGYSLYFFLSQLLVAFSEELLFRGYLLEMLKDVVKTSDRAVIISALIFGLWHYPISHNIVLVVITFFTGAIYGTLRTVFEKTDDEIGIISLSVSHWIFNVIL
;
A
#
# COMPACT_ATOMS: atom_id res chain seq x y z
N MET A 1 16.50 -23.30 3.65
CA MET A 1 15.59 -23.45 2.49
C MET A 1 14.36 -22.54 2.56
N LYS A 2 13.54 -22.56 3.64
CA LYS A 2 12.34 -21.69 3.76
C LYS A 2 12.63 -20.19 3.65
N ARG A 3 13.67 -19.70 4.34
CA ARG A 3 14.12 -18.29 4.29
C ARG A 3 14.52 -17.86 2.88
N THR A 4 15.34 -18.66 2.20
CA THR A 4 15.77 -18.40 0.81
C THR A 4 14.58 -18.34 -0.14
N LYS A 5 13.64 -19.29 -0.03
CA LYS A 5 12.39 -19.28 -0.82
C LYS A 5 11.63 -17.97 -0.62
N ASN A 6 11.46 -17.52 0.62
CA ASN A 6 10.73 -16.28 0.91
C ASN A 6 11.43 -15.05 0.35
N ILE A 7 12.77 -14.98 0.45
CA ILE A 7 13.57 -13.90 -0.17
C ILE A 7 13.34 -13.87 -1.69
N VAL A 8 13.40 -15.02 -2.35
CA VAL A 8 13.16 -15.12 -3.80
C VAL A 8 11.75 -14.62 -4.15
N LEU A 9 10.73 -15.06 -3.43
CA LEU A 9 9.35 -14.62 -3.68
C LEU A 9 9.18 -13.10 -3.49
N ILE A 10 9.79 -12.51 -2.45
CA ILE A 10 9.81 -11.06 -2.22
C ILE A 10 10.45 -10.33 -3.41
N ILE A 11 11.62 -10.77 -3.85
CA ILE A 11 12.33 -10.14 -4.98
C ILE A 11 11.49 -10.24 -6.26
N VAL A 12 10.94 -11.42 -6.55
CA VAL A 12 10.17 -11.64 -7.77
C VAL A 12 8.89 -10.80 -7.81
N VAL A 13 8.13 -10.70 -6.70
CA VAL A 13 6.92 -9.85 -6.69
C VAL A 13 7.28 -8.37 -6.90
N LEU A 14 8.40 -7.91 -6.33
CA LEU A 14 8.85 -6.53 -6.49
C LEU A 14 9.28 -6.25 -7.94
N LEU A 15 10.00 -7.19 -8.57
CA LEU A 15 10.38 -7.07 -9.98
C LEU A 15 9.17 -7.08 -10.90
N ILE A 16 8.18 -7.95 -10.65
CA ILE A 16 6.95 -8.01 -11.45
C ILE A 16 6.14 -6.72 -11.32
N THR A 17 5.92 -6.24 -10.09
CA THR A 17 5.14 -5.01 -9.86
C THR A 17 5.85 -3.78 -10.43
N MET A 18 7.18 -3.69 -10.29
CA MET A 18 7.98 -2.64 -10.93
C MET A 18 7.96 -2.75 -12.46
N GLY A 19 7.99 -3.98 -13.00
CA GLY A 19 7.84 -4.24 -14.44
C GLY A 19 6.50 -3.79 -14.98
N ILE A 20 5.40 -4.02 -14.25
CA ILE A 20 4.05 -3.55 -14.60
C ILE A 20 4.03 -2.02 -14.68
N ILE A 21 4.59 -1.33 -13.68
CA ILE A 21 4.67 0.13 -13.66
C ILE A 21 5.46 0.67 -14.85
N ASN A 22 6.69 0.18 -15.06
CA ASN A 22 7.56 0.68 -16.13
C ASN A 22 6.97 0.41 -17.52
N SER A 23 6.34 -0.76 -17.70
CA SER A 23 5.62 -1.08 -18.95
C SER A 23 4.50 -0.07 -19.22
N MET A 24 3.82 0.39 -18.18
CA MET A 24 2.74 1.36 -18.31
C MET A 24 3.23 2.79 -18.54
N ILE A 25 4.33 3.20 -17.92
CA ILE A 25 5.02 4.45 -18.28
C ILE A 25 5.40 4.43 -19.76
N TYR A 26 5.97 3.32 -20.22
CA TYR A 26 6.33 3.14 -21.63
C TYR A 26 5.11 3.21 -22.55
N ILE A 27 4.05 2.44 -22.26
CA ILE A 27 2.80 2.47 -23.05
C ILE A 27 2.24 3.88 -23.13
N TYR A 28 2.17 4.61 -22.01
CA TYR A 28 1.70 5.99 -21.99
C TYR A 28 2.56 6.91 -22.86
N SER A 29 3.88 6.70 -22.88
CA SER A 29 4.80 7.51 -23.70
C SER A 29 4.64 7.30 -25.21
N ILE A 30 4.15 6.13 -25.64
CA ILE A 30 4.01 5.77 -27.07
C ILE A 30 2.57 5.74 -27.57
N SER A 31 1.58 5.73 -26.68
CA SER A 31 0.16 5.63 -26.99
C SER A 31 -0.61 6.75 -26.28
N ALA A 32 -1.09 7.72 -27.06
CA ALA A 32 -2.01 8.76 -26.57
C ALA A 32 -3.46 8.24 -26.39
N SER A 33 -3.69 6.94 -26.57
CA SER A 33 -5.03 6.35 -26.69
C SER A 33 -5.77 6.20 -25.36
N PHE A 34 -5.05 6.28 -24.24
CA PHE A 34 -5.62 6.03 -22.91
C PHE A 34 -5.40 7.22 -21.97
N SER A 35 -6.44 7.56 -21.21
CA SER A 35 -6.28 8.54 -20.14
C SER A 35 -5.36 8.00 -19.03
N PRO A 36 -4.55 8.85 -18.37
CA PRO A 36 -3.66 8.44 -17.29
C PRO A 36 -4.37 7.67 -16.17
N ARG A 37 -5.60 8.04 -15.84
CA ARG A 37 -6.40 7.40 -14.77
C ARG A 37 -6.84 5.98 -15.14
N ILE A 38 -7.19 5.74 -16.40
CA ILE A 38 -7.55 4.40 -16.90
C ILE A 38 -6.32 3.48 -16.84
N LEU A 39 -5.17 3.99 -17.29
CA LEU A 39 -3.91 3.24 -17.21
C LEU A 39 -3.52 2.94 -15.76
N GLN A 40 -3.62 3.92 -14.86
CA GLN A 40 -3.39 3.73 -13.43
C GLN A 40 -4.30 2.64 -12.87
N SER A 41 -5.61 2.70 -13.13
CA SER A 41 -6.53 1.68 -12.66
C SER A 41 -6.15 0.28 -13.17
N GLY A 42 -5.77 0.17 -14.44
CA GLY A 42 -5.26 -1.08 -15.02
C GLY A 42 -4.00 -1.60 -14.31
N VAL A 43 -3.02 -0.72 -14.05
CA VAL A 43 -1.81 -1.05 -13.28
C VAL A 43 -2.16 -1.64 -11.92
N TYR A 44 -3.02 -0.96 -11.16
CA TYR A 44 -3.34 -1.39 -9.80
C TYR A 44 -4.22 -2.64 -9.75
N VAL A 45 -5.02 -2.93 -10.79
CA VAL A 45 -5.64 -4.26 -10.96
C VAL A 45 -4.56 -5.34 -11.13
N LEU A 46 -3.57 -5.12 -12.00
CA LEU A 46 -2.49 -6.08 -12.21
C LEU A 46 -1.63 -6.28 -10.96
N ILE A 47 -1.34 -5.22 -10.22
CA ILE A 47 -0.63 -5.29 -8.92
C ILE A 47 -1.45 -6.09 -7.92
N LEU A 48 -2.77 -5.86 -7.84
CA LEU A 48 -3.65 -6.61 -6.93
C LEU A 48 -3.65 -8.10 -7.27
N LEU A 49 -3.85 -8.44 -8.55
CA LEU A 49 -3.87 -9.83 -9.01
C LEU A 49 -2.52 -10.52 -8.77
N SER A 50 -1.42 -9.83 -9.05
CA SER A 50 -0.07 -10.31 -8.73
C SER A 50 0.07 -10.58 -7.24
N THR A 51 -0.31 -9.62 -6.39
CA THR A 51 -0.23 -9.78 -4.93
C THR A 51 -1.04 -10.97 -4.43
N LEU A 52 -2.27 -11.15 -4.91
CA LEU A 52 -3.13 -12.29 -4.56
C LEU A 52 -2.52 -13.62 -5.02
N PHE A 53 -1.94 -13.67 -6.22
CA PHE A 53 -1.22 -14.84 -6.71
C PHE A 53 -0.02 -15.17 -5.80
N PHE A 54 0.76 -14.17 -5.40
CA PHE A 54 1.92 -14.33 -4.52
C PHE A 54 1.54 -14.78 -3.09
N ILE A 55 0.40 -14.30 -2.56
CA ILE A 55 -0.18 -14.79 -1.31
C ILE A 55 -0.52 -16.28 -1.45
N ALA A 56 -1.15 -16.70 -2.55
CA ALA A 56 -1.53 -18.09 -2.76
C ALA A 56 -0.31 -19.03 -2.87
N ILE A 57 0.69 -18.72 -3.70
CA ILE A 57 1.86 -19.60 -3.90
C ILE A 57 2.81 -19.64 -2.69
N SER A 58 2.81 -18.59 -1.87
CA SER A 58 3.54 -18.56 -0.59
C SER A 58 2.82 -19.34 0.51
N LYS A 59 1.58 -19.80 0.26
CA LYS A 59 0.71 -20.49 1.21
C LYS A 59 0.42 -19.64 2.47
N LYS A 60 0.41 -18.31 2.34
CA LYS A 60 -0.02 -17.40 3.41
C LYS A 60 -1.55 -17.34 3.45
N SER A 61 -2.12 -17.33 4.64
CA SER A 61 -3.56 -17.15 4.81
C SER A 61 -3.92 -15.67 4.67
N LEU A 62 -5.14 -15.37 4.21
CA LEU A 62 -5.63 -13.98 4.15
C LEU A 62 -5.55 -13.29 5.52
N GLN A 63 -5.85 -14.03 6.60
CA GLN A 63 -5.73 -13.51 7.96
C GLN A 63 -4.28 -13.16 8.34
N SER A 64 -3.29 -13.98 7.95
CA SER A 64 -1.88 -13.69 8.25
C SER A 64 -1.40 -12.39 7.60
N VAL A 65 -1.88 -12.10 6.39
CA VAL A 65 -1.59 -10.83 5.69
C VAL A 65 -2.55 -9.69 6.12
N GLY A 66 -3.34 -9.88 7.18
CA GLY A 66 -4.23 -8.85 7.73
C GLY A 66 -5.53 -8.61 6.95
N LEU A 67 -5.87 -9.49 6.01
CA LEU A 67 -7.12 -9.43 5.27
C LEU A 67 -8.15 -10.38 5.89
N PHE A 68 -9.03 -9.84 6.73
CA PHE A 68 -10.11 -10.58 7.36
C PHE A 68 -11.41 -9.75 7.37
N ARG A 69 -12.55 -10.43 7.28
CA ARG A 69 -13.87 -9.80 7.14
C ARG A 69 -14.55 -9.50 8.49
N PHE A 70 -13.99 -9.99 9.59
CA PHE A 70 -14.55 -9.76 10.91
C PHE A 70 -14.49 -8.27 11.28
N ARG A 71 -15.55 -7.79 11.93
CA ARG A 71 -15.66 -6.42 12.44
C ARG A 71 -15.40 -5.35 11.36
N LEU A 72 -15.91 -5.56 10.14
CA LEU A 72 -15.70 -4.65 9.00
C LEU A 72 -16.01 -3.18 9.32
N VAL A 73 -17.16 -2.92 9.96
CA VAL A 73 -17.56 -1.56 10.39
C VAL A 73 -16.50 -0.95 11.30
N ARG A 74 -15.97 -1.72 12.23
CA ARG A 74 -14.91 -1.27 13.13
C ARG A 74 -13.63 -0.96 12.37
N GLN A 75 -13.24 -1.79 11.40
CA GLN A 75 -12.06 -1.51 10.57
C GLN A 75 -12.20 -0.20 9.80
N ILE A 76 -13.40 0.07 9.25
CA ILE A 76 -13.70 1.34 8.58
C ILE A 76 -13.59 2.52 9.55
N ILE A 77 -14.17 2.40 10.76
CA ILE A 77 -14.10 3.46 11.79
C ILE A 77 -12.65 3.72 12.20
N VAL A 78 -11.89 2.67 12.50
CA VAL A 78 -10.47 2.79 12.89
C VAL A 78 -9.64 3.40 11.76
N GLY A 79 -9.86 2.96 10.52
CA GLY A 79 -9.23 3.57 9.34
C GLY A 79 -9.58 5.04 9.17
N GLY A 80 -10.83 5.42 9.42
CA GLY A 80 -11.28 6.81 9.42
C GLY A 80 -10.61 7.66 10.50
N ILE A 81 -10.44 7.13 11.70
CA ILE A 81 -9.73 7.81 12.80
C ILE A 81 -8.27 8.01 12.43
N ILE A 82 -7.57 6.97 11.97
CA ILE A 82 -6.16 7.08 11.55
C ILE A 82 -6.03 8.08 10.40
N GLY A 83 -6.88 7.98 9.38
CA GLY A 83 -6.89 8.91 8.24
C GLY A 83 -7.13 10.35 8.68
N GLY A 84 -8.09 10.58 9.57
CA GLY A 84 -8.36 11.90 10.16
C GLY A 84 -7.17 12.47 10.93
N MET A 85 -6.43 11.65 11.68
CA MET A 85 -5.19 12.08 12.34
C MET A 85 -4.12 12.49 11.33
N PHE A 86 -3.93 11.72 10.26
CA PHE A 86 -2.99 12.07 9.19
C PHE A 86 -3.38 13.37 8.49
N LEU A 87 -4.66 13.57 8.20
CA LEU A 87 -5.15 14.82 7.61
C LEU A 87 -4.97 16.01 8.52
N PHE A 88 -5.21 15.84 9.83
CA PHE A 88 -5.03 16.91 10.81
C PHE A 88 -3.56 17.35 10.86
N ILE A 89 -2.64 16.38 10.95
CA ILE A 89 -1.19 16.64 10.94
C ILE A 89 -0.77 17.26 9.60
N GLY A 90 -1.23 16.70 8.48
CA GLY A 90 -0.96 17.22 7.14
C GLY A 90 -1.48 18.65 6.96
N GLY A 91 -2.68 18.94 7.43
CA GLY A 91 -3.30 20.26 7.40
C GLY A 91 -2.50 21.31 8.17
N ILE A 92 -1.91 20.95 9.32
CA ILE A 92 -0.99 21.84 10.04
C ILE A 92 0.23 22.20 9.17
N PHE A 93 0.81 21.22 8.47
CA PHE A 93 1.97 21.46 7.60
C PHE A 93 1.65 22.17 6.29
N THR A 94 0.45 21.99 5.74
CA THR A 94 0.03 22.62 4.47
C THR A 94 -0.73 23.93 4.67
N GLY A 95 -0.96 24.36 5.91
CA GLY A 95 -1.80 25.54 6.20
C GLY A 95 -3.27 25.32 5.83
N TRP A 96 -3.75 24.07 5.91
CA TRP A 96 -5.10 23.64 5.52
C TRP A 96 -5.42 23.84 4.03
N HIS A 97 -4.40 24.03 3.20
CA HIS A 97 -4.53 24.00 1.75
C HIS A 97 -4.55 22.54 1.30
N PHE A 98 -5.75 22.03 1.02
CA PHE A 98 -5.98 20.71 0.45
C PHE A 98 -6.17 20.79 -1.07
N PHE A 99 -5.59 19.84 -1.81
CA PHE A 99 -5.68 19.82 -3.27
C PHE A 99 -7.00 19.17 -3.69
N SER A 100 -7.83 19.91 -4.43
CA SER A 100 -9.07 19.39 -5.01
C SER A 100 -8.75 18.56 -6.26
N ASN A 101 -8.44 17.28 -6.08
CA ASN A 101 -8.33 16.33 -7.19
C ASN A 101 -9.76 15.86 -7.55
N GLY A 102 -10.36 16.51 -8.56
CA GLY A 102 -11.68 16.24 -9.17
C GLY A 102 -12.63 15.21 -8.54
N TYR A 103 -13.82 15.66 -8.14
CA TYR A 103 -14.85 14.91 -7.39
C TYR A 103 -15.65 13.86 -8.20
N SER A 104 -15.05 13.16 -9.15
CA SER A 104 -15.77 12.10 -9.89
C SER A 104 -15.82 10.80 -9.11
N LEU A 105 -16.95 10.08 -9.16
CA LEU A 105 -17.07 8.73 -8.57
C LEU A 105 -15.94 7.80 -9.04
N TYR A 106 -15.56 7.90 -10.31
CA TYR A 106 -14.46 7.12 -10.87
C TYR A 106 -13.12 7.41 -10.18
N PHE A 107 -12.82 8.68 -9.87
CA PHE A 107 -11.61 9.05 -9.12
C PHE A 107 -11.62 8.44 -7.71
N PHE A 108 -12.73 8.54 -6.97
CA PHE A 108 -12.84 7.93 -5.65
C PHE A 108 -12.60 6.41 -5.68
N LEU A 109 -13.20 5.72 -6.64
CA LEU A 109 -13.03 4.27 -6.80
C LEU A 109 -11.62 3.90 -7.25
N SER A 110 -10.99 4.69 -8.13
CA SER A 110 -9.62 4.44 -8.56
C SER A 110 -8.63 4.63 -7.42
N GLN A 111 -8.82 5.65 -6.57
CA GLN A 111 -7.97 5.85 -5.39
C GLN A 111 -8.19 4.77 -4.33
N LEU A 112 -9.40 4.24 -4.20
CA LEU A 112 -9.67 3.13 -3.29
C LEU A 112 -8.94 1.86 -3.75
N LEU A 113 -8.92 1.60 -5.07
CA LEU A 113 -8.16 0.51 -5.66
C LEU A 113 -6.65 0.68 -5.42
N VAL A 114 -6.11 1.87 -5.64
CA VAL A 114 -4.70 2.20 -5.35
C VAL A 114 -4.36 1.89 -3.90
N ALA A 115 -5.10 2.50 -2.97
CA ALA A 115 -4.89 2.34 -1.53
C ALA A 115 -4.96 0.87 -1.10
N PHE A 116 -6.00 0.14 -1.54
CA PHE A 116 -6.16 -1.26 -1.17
C PHE A 116 -5.05 -2.15 -1.73
N SER A 117 -4.69 -1.97 -3.01
CA SER A 117 -3.64 -2.74 -3.66
C SER A 117 -2.27 -2.51 -3.02
N GLU A 118 -1.94 -1.27 -2.67
CA GLU A 118 -0.67 -0.95 -2.01
C GLU A 118 -0.62 -1.47 -0.59
N GLU A 119 -1.67 -1.28 0.21
CA GLU A 119 -1.68 -1.79 1.58
C GLU A 119 -1.64 -3.33 1.61
N LEU A 120 -2.36 -4.00 0.71
CA LEU A 120 -2.30 -5.46 0.62
C LEU A 120 -0.91 -5.95 0.19
N LEU A 121 -0.23 -5.26 -0.74
CA LEU A 121 1.12 -5.62 -1.16
C LEU A 121 2.13 -5.37 -0.05
N PHE A 122 2.19 -4.16 0.51
CA PHE A 122 3.27 -3.72 1.39
C PHE A 122 3.05 -4.08 2.86
N ARG A 123 1.86 -3.84 3.40
CA ARG A 123 1.53 -4.09 4.82
C ARG A 123 0.90 -5.46 5.02
N GLY A 124 0.36 -6.06 3.96
CA GLY A 124 -0.09 -7.44 3.96
C GLY A 124 1.03 -8.40 3.59
N TYR A 125 1.23 -8.61 2.28
CA TYR A 125 2.09 -9.67 1.77
C TYR A 125 3.57 -9.47 2.11
N LEU A 126 4.17 -8.34 1.72
CA LEU A 126 5.60 -8.10 1.90
C LEU A 126 5.99 -8.05 3.37
N LEU A 127 5.25 -7.33 4.21
CA LEU A 127 5.50 -7.28 5.65
C LEU A 127 5.48 -8.67 6.29
N GLU A 128 4.47 -9.48 5.98
CA GLU A 128 4.33 -10.83 6.52
C GLU A 128 5.42 -11.78 6.01
N MET A 129 5.83 -11.64 4.75
CA MET A 129 6.97 -12.38 4.21
C MET A 129 8.31 -11.93 4.81
N LEU A 130 8.48 -10.63 5.05
CA LEU A 130 9.67 -10.07 5.67
C LEU A 130 9.81 -10.53 7.12
N LYS A 131 8.72 -10.62 7.88
CA LYS A 131 8.72 -11.22 9.24
C LYS A 131 9.24 -12.66 9.26
N ASP A 132 9.02 -13.44 8.21
CA ASP A 132 9.61 -14.79 8.10
C ASP A 132 11.11 -14.77 7.75
N VAL A 133 11.60 -13.67 7.17
CA VAL A 133 12.98 -13.53 6.68
C VAL A 133 13.88 -12.83 7.69
N VAL A 134 13.36 -11.86 8.41
CA VAL A 134 14.06 -11.06 9.42
C VAL A 134 13.59 -11.42 10.81
N LYS A 135 14.50 -11.36 11.79
CA LYS A 135 14.26 -11.93 13.13
C LYS A 135 13.21 -11.19 13.99
N THR A 136 12.78 -9.99 13.58
CA THR A 136 11.96 -9.09 14.41
C THR A 136 10.97 -8.31 13.56
N SER A 137 9.75 -8.07 14.06
CA SER A 137 8.72 -7.28 13.38
C SER A 137 9.19 -5.86 13.05
N ASP A 138 9.93 -5.19 13.93
CA ASP A 138 10.39 -3.81 13.69
C ASP A 138 11.30 -3.69 12.46
N ARG A 139 12.23 -4.66 12.30
CA ARG A 139 13.07 -4.72 11.09
C ARG A 139 12.22 -4.98 9.83
N ALA A 140 11.19 -5.80 9.93
CA ALA A 140 10.30 -6.07 8.79
C ALA A 140 9.52 -4.81 8.40
N VAL A 141 9.06 -4.03 9.38
CA VAL A 141 8.42 -2.72 9.16
C VAL A 141 9.37 -1.75 8.48
N ILE A 142 10.59 -1.56 9.01
CA ILE A 142 11.57 -0.61 8.45
C ILE A 142 11.91 -0.98 7.00
N ILE A 143 12.15 -2.27 6.72
CA ILE A 143 12.49 -2.72 5.36
C ILE A 143 11.28 -2.56 4.43
N SER A 144 10.07 -2.95 4.85
CA SER A 144 8.86 -2.78 4.04
C SER A 144 8.60 -1.31 3.73
N ALA A 145 8.72 -0.44 4.73
CA ALA A 145 8.57 1.01 4.59
C ALA A 145 9.61 1.61 3.63
N LEU A 146 10.88 1.18 3.71
CA LEU A 146 11.93 1.64 2.81
C LEU A 146 11.65 1.23 1.36
N ILE A 147 11.23 -0.01 1.13
CA ILE A 147 10.86 -0.49 -0.20
C ILE A 147 9.65 0.31 -0.72
N PHE A 148 8.64 0.54 0.12
CA PHE A 148 7.47 1.35 -0.24
C PHE A 148 7.85 2.79 -0.64
N GLY A 149 8.72 3.43 0.13
CA GLY A 149 9.24 4.77 -0.19
C GLY A 149 9.96 4.78 -1.55
N LEU A 150 10.93 3.89 -1.72
CA LEU A 150 11.73 3.81 -2.96
C LEU A 150 10.88 3.44 -4.18
N TRP A 151 9.81 2.67 -4.00
CA TRP A 151 8.88 2.28 -5.06
C TRP A 151 8.18 3.47 -5.72
N HIS A 152 8.06 4.60 -5.01
CA HIS A 152 7.47 5.83 -5.55
C HIS A 152 8.43 6.67 -6.41
N TYR A 153 9.75 6.44 -6.31
CA TYR A 153 10.74 7.26 -7.00
C TYR A 153 10.70 7.16 -8.53
N PRO A 154 10.57 5.96 -9.16
CA PRO A 154 10.65 5.84 -10.62
C PRO A 154 9.57 6.61 -11.38
N ILE A 155 8.37 6.74 -10.79
CA ILE A 155 7.25 7.46 -11.42
C ILE A 155 7.34 8.96 -11.14
N SER A 156 7.64 9.33 -9.90
CA SER A 156 7.54 10.74 -9.45
C SER A 156 8.82 11.54 -9.60
N HIS A 157 9.98 10.87 -9.64
CA HIS A 157 11.31 11.46 -9.46
C HIS A 157 11.40 12.43 -8.26
N ASN A 158 10.57 12.21 -7.24
CA ASN A 158 10.40 13.13 -6.13
C ASN A 158 10.90 12.51 -4.81
N ILE A 159 12.05 12.98 -4.34
CA ILE A 159 12.64 12.50 -3.08
C ILE A 159 11.79 12.84 -1.86
N VAL A 160 11.07 13.97 -1.87
CA VAL A 160 10.17 14.34 -0.78
C VAL A 160 9.03 13.33 -0.68
N LEU A 161 8.47 12.89 -1.81
CA LEU A 161 7.44 11.84 -1.85
C LEU A 161 7.98 10.52 -1.30
N VAL A 162 9.22 10.14 -1.64
CA VAL A 162 9.88 8.93 -1.11
C VAL A 162 9.97 8.99 0.42
N VAL A 163 10.37 10.14 0.98
CA VAL A 163 10.50 10.33 2.43
C VAL A 163 9.14 10.29 3.12
N ILE A 164 8.12 10.97 2.57
CA ILE A 164 6.76 10.98 3.14
C ILE A 164 6.18 9.56 3.13
N THR A 165 6.25 8.88 1.98
CA THR A 165 5.70 7.52 1.85
C THR A 165 6.48 6.52 2.70
N PHE A 166 7.80 6.68 2.88
CA PHE A 166 8.57 5.90 3.85
C PHE A 166 8.01 6.04 5.27
N PHE A 167 7.81 7.25 5.78
CA PHE A 167 7.30 7.46 7.14
C PHE A 167 5.85 6.98 7.30
N THR A 168 4.99 7.24 6.33
CA THR A 168 3.62 6.67 6.31
C THR A 168 3.66 5.14 6.29
N GLY A 169 4.59 4.57 5.51
CA GLY A 169 4.93 3.15 5.48
C GLY A 169 5.28 2.59 6.84
N ALA A 170 6.19 3.25 7.54
CA ALA A 170 6.63 2.84 8.86
C ALA A 170 5.50 2.92 9.89
N ILE A 171 4.71 4.00 9.89
CA ILE A 171 3.58 4.16 10.82
C ILE A 171 2.54 3.04 10.59
N TYR A 172 2.10 2.83 9.35
CA TYR A 172 1.13 1.79 9.04
C TYR A 172 1.66 0.38 9.31
N GLY A 173 2.93 0.12 9.01
CA GLY A 173 3.58 -1.14 9.35
C GLY A 173 3.62 -1.38 10.86
N THR A 174 3.98 -0.37 11.65
CA THR A 174 3.99 -0.44 13.12
C THR A 174 2.58 -0.64 13.68
N LEU A 175 1.59 0.10 13.19
CA LEU A 175 0.19 -0.09 13.60
C LEU A 175 -0.27 -1.52 13.32
N ARG A 176 0.12 -2.10 12.18
CA ARG A 176 -0.20 -3.49 11.84
C ARG A 176 0.44 -4.49 12.79
N THR A 177 1.72 -4.30 13.15
CA THR A 177 2.48 -5.27 13.96
C THR A 177 2.21 -5.15 15.46
N VAL A 178 2.02 -3.93 15.98
CA VAL A 178 1.76 -3.70 17.42
C VAL A 178 0.40 -4.26 17.84
N PHE A 179 -0.62 -4.10 16.99
CA PHE A 179 -1.96 -4.59 17.26
C PHE A 179 -2.21 -6.01 16.73
N GLU A 180 -1.20 -6.66 16.15
CA GLU A 180 -1.33 -8.02 15.60
C GLU A 180 -1.78 -9.01 16.68
N LYS A 181 -2.81 -9.81 16.39
CA LYS A 181 -3.41 -10.81 17.31
C LYS A 181 -3.96 -10.24 18.63
N THR A 182 -4.20 -8.93 18.68
CA THR A 182 -4.95 -8.30 19.78
C THR A 182 -6.43 -8.24 19.43
N ASP A 183 -7.29 -7.94 20.41
CA ASP A 183 -8.70 -7.63 20.15
C ASP A 183 -8.88 -6.41 19.24
N ASP A 184 -7.85 -5.56 19.16
CA ASP A 184 -7.83 -4.30 18.42
C ASP A 184 -7.06 -4.41 17.10
N GLU A 185 -6.96 -5.62 16.55
CA GLU A 185 -6.20 -5.90 15.34
C GLU A 185 -6.53 -4.94 14.18
N ILE A 186 -5.52 -4.17 13.76
CA ILE A 186 -5.61 -3.26 12.62
C ILE A 186 -5.30 -4.07 11.37
N GLY A 187 -6.32 -4.28 10.52
CA GLY A 187 -6.22 -5.03 9.28
C GLY A 187 -5.96 -4.14 8.05
N ILE A 188 -5.83 -4.79 6.90
CA ILE A 188 -5.62 -4.12 5.61
C ILE A 188 -6.77 -3.18 5.27
N ILE A 189 -8.01 -3.49 5.67
CA ILE A 189 -9.16 -2.62 5.38
C ILE A 189 -9.03 -1.29 6.12
N SER A 190 -8.66 -1.30 7.40
CA SER A 190 -8.43 -0.07 8.17
C SER A 190 -7.34 0.79 7.53
N LEU A 191 -6.21 0.19 7.18
CA LEU A 191 -5.09 0.90 6.55
C LEU A 191 -5.48 1.43 5.16
N SER A 192 -6.24 0.66 4.38
CA SER A 192 -6.71 1.06 3.05
C SER A 192 -7.67 2.24 3.13
N VAL A 193 -8.57 2.28 4.11
CA VAL A 193 -9.46 3.42 4.34
C VAL A 193 -8.66 4.67 4.72
N SER A 194 -7.69 4.54 5.63
CA SER A 194 -6.82 5.64 6.03
C SER A 194 -6.01 6.19 4.85
N HIS A 195 -5.40 5.31 4.06
CA HIS A 195 -4.66 5.66 2.85
C HIS A 195 -5.58 6.31 1.80
N TRP A 196 -6.76 5.74 1.57
CA TRP A 196 -7.72 6.27 0.61
C TRP A 196 -8.16 7.70 0.95
N ILE A 197 -8.43 7.97 2.23
CA ILE A 197 -8.74 9.32 2.73
C ILE A 197 -7.59 10.28 2.42
N PHE A 198 -6.35 9.85 2.63
CA PHE A 198 -5.16 10.64 2.31
C PHE A 198 -5.10 10.98 0.82
N ASN A 199 -5.21 9.99 -0.08
CA ASN A 199 -5.10 10.19 -1.54
C ASN A 199 -6.23 11.03 -2.17
N VAL A 200 -7.39 11.06 -1.51
CA VAL A 200 -8.55 11.81 -2.00
C VAL A 200 -8.48 13.29 -1.61
N ILE A 201 -7.86 13.61 -0.47
CA ILE A 201 -7.88 14.95 0.13
C ILE A 201 -6.55 15.70 -0.08
N LEU A 202 -5.43 14.97 -0.16
CA LEU A 202 -4.08 15.52 -0.38
C LEU A 202 -3.55 15.09 -1.75
#